data_AF-A0A5N5TJD9-F1
#
_entry.id   AF-A0A5N5TJD9-F1
#
_cell.length_a   1.000
_cell.length_b   1.000
_cell.length_c   1.000
_cell.angle_alpha   90.00
_cell.angle_beta   90.00
_cell.angle_gamma   90.00
#
_symmetry.space_group_name_H-M   'P 1'
#
loop_
_entity.id
_entity.type
_entity.pdbx_description
1 polymer ?
#
loop_
_entity_poly.entity_id
_entity_poly.type
_entity_poly.pdbx_seq_one_letter_code
_entity_poly.pdbx_strand_id
1 'polypeptide(L)'
;MFRARGKYLLFADADGATKFSDYEKLEELLLTICEGTEDISEALGIVCGSRAHMEKESIVSRSLFRTILMKGFHMVVYIFAVKNVKDTQCGFKILTRRTARLVFNSLHVERWAFDVEMLFIAQSLDIPIDEVPVNWTEIEGSKVTPIVSWVQMGIDIFMIWLKYTTGSWRVRGDMLRAEN
;
A
#
# COMPACT_ATOMS: atom_id res chain seq x y z
N MET A 1 -9.21 3.14 10.27
CA MET A 1 -10.10 3.15 9.09
C MET A 1 -11.59 3.01 9.42
N PHE A 2 -12.00 2.08 10.29
CA PHE A 2 -13.42 1.72 10.52
C PHE A 2 -14.39 2.81 10.99
N ARG A 3 -13.90 3.96 11.47
CA ARG A 3 -14.75 5.09 11.91
C ARG A 3 -15.00 6.13 10.82
N ALA A 4 -14.28 6.05 9.71
CA ALA A 4 -14.37 7.02 8.63
C ALA A 4 -15.72 6.92 7.90
N ARG A 5 -16.27 8.08 7.51
CA ARG A 5 -17.59 8.19 6.87
C ARG A 5 -17.55 8.77 5.45
N GLY A 6 -16.36 9.03 4.89
CA GLY A 6 -16.20 9.53 3.51
C GLY A 6 -16.52 8.47 2.44
N LYS A 7 -16.86 8.90 1.22
CA LYS A 7 -17.12 8.01 0.07
C LYS A 7 -15.87 7.24 -0.34
N TYR A 8 -14.73 7.91 -0.29
CA TYR A 8 -13.39 7.33 -0.30
C TYR A 8 -12.65 7.82 0.95
N LEU A 9 -11.60 7.10 1.32
CA LEU A 9 -10.88 7.25 2.57
C LEU A 9 -9.40 7.42 2.24
N LEU A 10 -8.82 8.52 2.69
CA LEU A 10 -7.39 8.79 2.61
C LEU A 10 -6.70 8.25 3.86
N PHE A 11 -5.68 7.42 3.65
CA PHE A 11 -4.64 7.12 4.61
C PHE A 11 -3.45 8.05 4.35
N ALA A 12 -2.95 8.70 5.39
CA ALA A 12 -1.82 9.62 5.34
C ALA A 12 -0.96 9.45 6.60
N ASP A 13 0.36 9.36 6.44
CA ASP A 13 1.30 9.39 7.55
C ASP A 13 1.15 10.69 8.36
N ALA A 14 1.25 10.57 9.68
CA ALA A 14 1.03 11.68 10.60
C ALA A 14 2.20 12.66 10.68
N ASP A 15 3.35 12.32 10.08
CA ASP A 15 4.57 13.15 10.09
C ASP A 15 4.52 14.31 9.08
N GLY A 16 3.55 14.31 8.17
CA GLY A 16 3.42 15.34 7.13
C GLY A 16 4.50 15.24 6.05
N ALA A 17 5.15 14.09 5.89
CA ALA A 17 6.19 13.90 4.88
C ALA A 17 5.66 14.03 3.44
N THR A 18 4.40 13.66 3.21
CA THR A 18 3.73 13.82 1.90
C THR A 18 2.87 15.09 1.87
N LYS A 19 2.94 15.84 0.77
CA LYS A 19 2.11 17.05 0.61
C LYS A 19 0.65 16.70 0.33
N PHE A 20 -0.27 17.26 1.12
CA PHE A 20 -1.71 17.08 0.90
C PHE A 20 -2.20 17.64 -0.44
N SER A 21 -1.47 18.56 -1.09
CA SER A 21 -1.78 19.04 -2.45
C SER A 21 -1.56 17.99 -3.55
N ASP A 22 -1.05 16.81 -3.22
CA ASP A 22 -1.02 15.67 -4.13
C ASP A 22 -2.28 14.80 -4.01
N TYR A 23 -3.19 15.11 -3.08
CA TYR A 23 -4.47 14.42 -2.90
C TYR A 23 -5.28 14.40 -4.19
N GLU A 24 -5.35 15.53 -4.91
CA GLU A 24 -6.12 15.68 -6.13
C GLU A 24 -5.69 14.66 -7.19
N LYS A 25 -4.39 14.36 -7.29
CA LYS A 25 -3.86 13.34 -8.21
C LYS A 25 -4.35 11.94 -7.87
N LEU A 26 -4.40 11.63 -6.57
CA LEU A 26 -4.90 10.33 -6.09
C LEU A 26 -6.40 10.20 -6.38
N GLU A 27 -7.16 11.28 -6.14
CA GLU A 27 -8.60 11.32 -6.39
C GLU A 27 -8.93 11.19 -7.88
N GLU A 28 -8.28 11.95 -8.75
CA GLU A 28 -8.47 11.88 -10.21
C GLU A 28 -8.22 10.47 -10.76
N LEU A 29 -7.13 9.83 -10.33
CA LEU A 29 -6.84 8.47 -10.76
C LEU A 29 -7.82 7.46 -10.15
N LEU A 30 -8.24 7.65 -8.90
CA LEU A 30 -9.23 6.77 -8.26
C LEU A 30 -10.56 6.80 -9.03
N LEU A 31 -11.01 8.00 -9.42
CA LEU A 31 -12.23 8.17 -10.21
C LEU A 31 -12.10 7.50 -11.59
N THR A 32 -10.92 7.57 -12.19
CA THR A 32 -10.62 6.93 -13.48
C THR A 32 -10.68 5.40 -13.38
N ILE A 33 -10.02 4.79 -12.40
CA ILE A 33 -10.00 3.32 -12.25
C ILE A 33 -11.34 2.75 -11.75
N CYS A 34 -12.20 3.60 -11.19
CA CYS A 34 -13.55 3.25 -10.73
C CYS A 34 -14.67 3.70 -11.69
N GLU A 35 -14.32 4.12 -12.91
CA GLU A 35 -15.29 4.55 -13.93
C GLU A 35 -16.37 3.48 -14.15
N GLY A 36 -17.62 3.90 -14.36
CA GLY A 36 -18.74 3.01 -14.61
C GLY A 36 -19.52 2.55 -13.37
N THR A 37 -19.15 2.99 -12.16
CA THR A 37 -19.96 2.79 -10.95
C THR A 37 -20.76 4.06 -10.61
N GLU A 38 -22.08 3.95 -10.43
CA GLU A 38 -22.93 5.10 -10.08
C GLU A 38 -22.58 5.72 -8.72
N ASP A 39 -22.34 4.88 -7.71
CA ASP A 39 -21.86 5.30 -6.40
C ASP A 39 -20.41 4.86 -6.20
N ILE A 40 -19.49 5.82 -6.28
CA ILE A 40 -18.06 5.63 -6.06
C ILE A 40 -17.74 4.96 -4.70
N SER A 41 -18.61 5.11 -3.70
CA SER A 41 -18.38 4.48 -2.40
C SER A 41 -18.54 2.96 -2.41
N GLU A 42 -19.28 2.44 -3.40
CA GLU A 42 -19.48 1.00 -3.65
C GLU A 42 -18.56 0.44 -4.75
N ALA A 43 -17.82 1.31 -5.44
CA ALA A 43 -16.79 0.91 -6.39
C ALA A 43 -15.61 0.23 -5.67
N LEU A 44 -14.81 -0.51 -6.44
CA LEU A 44 -13.57 -1.11 -5.94
C LEU A 44 -12.39 -0.38 -6.57
N GLY A 45 -11.57 0.24 -5.73
CA GLY A 45 -10.31 0.84 -6.15
C GLY A 45 -9.42 1.27 -4.98
N ILE A 46 -8.13 1.29 -5.24
CA ILE A 46 -7.10 1.86 -4.37
C ILE A 46 -6.04 2.56 -5.23
N VAL A 47 -5.67 3.78 -4.86
CA VAL A 47 -4.56 4.51 -5.48
C VAL A 47 -3.53 4.85 -4.41
N CYS A 48 -2.27 4.50 -4.69
CA CYS A 48 -1.13 4.81 -3.84
C CYS A 48 -0.39 6.05 -4.33
N GLY A 49 0.07 6.89 -3.41
CA GLY A 49 1.19 7.76 -3.71
C GLY A 49 2.47 6.94 -3.92
N SER A 50 3.39 7.45 -4.74
CA SER A 50 4.63 6.76 -5.06
C SER A 50 5.83 7.70 -5.08
N ARG A 51 6.88 7.32 -4.34
CA ARG A 51 8.18 7.99 -4.26
C ARG A 51 9.19 7.39 -5.23
N ALA A 52 8.80 6.38 -6.02
CA ALA A 52 9.69 5.66 -6.93
C ALA A 52 10.41 6.57 -7.95
N HIS A 53 9.82 7.72 -8.30
CA HIS A 53 10.46 8.72 -9.15
C HIS A 53 11.63 9.45 -8.44
N MET A 54 11.50 9.71 -7.14
CA MET A 54 12.54 10.34 -6.31
C MET A 54 13.67 9.36 -5.98
N GLU A 55 13.38 8.06 -5.91
CA GLU A 55 14.40 7.04 -5.68
C GLU A 55 15.50 7.10 -6.72
N LYS A 56 15.14 7.32 -8.00
CA LYS A 56 16.11 7.43 -9.11
C LYS A 56 17.15 8.53 -8.86
N GLU A 57 16.72 9.67 -8.36
CA GLU A 57 17.61 10.79 -8.00
C GLU A 57 18.47 10.45 -6.78
N SER A 58 17.89 9.76 -5.79
CA SER A 58 18.59 9.37 -4.56
C SER A 58 19.63 8.25 -4.75
N ILE A 59 19.45 7.35 -5.73
CA ILE A 59 20.40 6.26 -6.01
C ILE A 59 21.77 6.81 -6.42
N VAL A 60 21.79 7.96 -7.12
CA VAL A 60 23.01 8.61 -7.59
C VAL A 60 23.86 9.13 -6.41
N SER A 61 23.26 9.45 -5.27
CA SER A 61 23.93 10.02 -4.10
C SER A 61 24.14 9.03 -2.93
N ARG A 62 23.62 7.80 -3.02
CA ARG A 62 23.67 6.79 -1.94
C ARG A 62 24.80 5.78 -2.13
N SER A 63 25.26 5.19 -1.02
CA SER A 63 26.25 4.10 -1.06
C SER A 63 25.71 2.87 -1.78
N LEU A 64 26.60 2.13 -2.46
CA LEU A 64 26.25 0.90 -3.19
C LEU A 64 25.52 -0.12 -2.31
N PHE A 65 25.92 -0.25 -1.05
CA PHE A 65 25.30 -1.16 -0.09
C PHE A 65 23.82 -0.83 0.15
N ARG A 66 23.47 0.44 0.38
CA ARG A 66 22.08 0.87 0.59
C ARG A 66 21.23 0.63 -0.67
N THR A 67 21.81 0.83 -1.84
CA THR A 67 21.15 0.56 -3.13
C THR A 67 20.87 -0.93 -3.34
N ILE A 68 21.82 -1.81 -2.98
CA ILE A 68 21.63 -3.27 -3.06
C ILE A 68 20.51 -3.72 -2.12
N LEU A 69 20.52 -3.25 -0.86
CA LEU A 69 19.47 -3.58 0.09
C LEU A 69 18.09 -3.12 -0.42
N MET A 70 17.97 -1.87 -0.87
CA MET A 70 16.70 -1.36 -1.41
C MET A 70 16.20 -2.20 -2.60
N LYS A 71 17.07 -2.52 -3.58
CA LYS A 71 16.69 -3.36 -4.73
C LYS A 71 16.32 -4.79 -4.33
N GLY A 72 17.05 -5.37 -3.38
CA GLY A 72 16.72 -6.70 -2.83
C GLY A 72 15.37 -6.70 -2.14
N PHE A 73 15.02 -5.62 -1.43
CA PHE A 73 13.71 -5.49 -0.80
C PHE A 73 12.59 -5.42 -1.83
N HIS A 74 12.75 -4.59 -2.87
CA HIS A 74 11.77 -4.51 -3.96
C HIS A 74 11.58 -5.87 -4.64
N MET A 75 12.66 -6.64 -4.81
CA MET A 75 12.57 -8.00 -5.33
C MET A 75 11.77 -8.92 -4.41
N VAL A 76 11.98 -8.87 -3.09
CA VAL A 76 11.22 -9.66 -2.11
C VAL A 76 9.73 -9.32 -2.17
N VAL A 77 9.38 -8.03 -2.16
CA VAL A 77 7.99 -7.58 -2.31
C VAL A 77 7.38 -8.05 -3.62
N TYR A 78 8.12 -7.91 -4.73
CA TYR A 78 7.63 -8.29 -6.06
C TYR A 78 7.37 -9.80 -6.19
N ILE A 79 8.25 -10.63 -5.62
CA ILE A 79 8.13 -12.09 -5.69
C ILE A 79 6.99 -12.59 -4.79
N PHE A 80 6.89 -12.07 -3.57
CA PHE A 80 6.03 -12.66 -2.54
C PHE A 80 4.73 -11.91 -2.32
N ALA A 81 4.64 -10.62 -2.65
CA ALA A 81 3.49 -9.79 -2.30
C ALA A 81 2.77 -9.16 -3.51
N VAL A 82 3.29 -8.05 -4.02
CA VAL A 82 2.56 -7.17 -4.96
C VAL A 82 3.44 -6.92 -6.18
N LYS A 83 2.89 -7.16 -7.38
CA LYS A 83 3.66 -7.09 -8.63
C LYS A 83 3.56 -5.75 -9.35
N ASN A 84 2.42 -5.07 -9.23
CA ASN A 84 2.07 -3.93 -10.08
C ASN A 84 2.21 -2.56 -9.37
N VAL A 85 2.72 -2.53 -8.13
CA VAL A 85 2.93 -1.29 -7.36
C VAL A 85 4.42 -1.14 -7.06
N LYS A 86 5.03 -0.02 -7.44
CA LYS A 86 6.48 0.19 -7.25
C LYS A 86 6.79 0.62 -5.83
N ASP A 87 5.95 1.49 -5.25
CA ASP A 87 6.11 1.98 -3.88
C ASP A 87 4.98 1.48 -2.97
N THR A 88 5.10 0.23 -2.54
CA THR A 88 4.08 -0.42 -1.71
C THR A 88 3.94 0.23 -0.34
N GLN A 89 4.99 0.86 0.19
CA GLN A 89 5.10 1.36 1.57
C GLN A 89 4.90 2.88 1.68
N CYS A 90 4.48 3.56 0.61
CA CYS A 90 4.14 4.97 0.73
C CYS A 90 2.89 5.10 1.59
N GLY A 91 2.99 5.80 2.72
CA GLY A 91 1.89 6.01 3.66
C GLY A 91 0.88 7.07 3.21
N PHE A 92 0.74 7.32 1.90
CA PHE A 92 -0.26 8.20 1.32
C PHE A 92 -1.09 7.41 0.31
N LYS A 93 -2.30 7.00 0.67
CA LYS A 93 -3.12 6.06 -0.13
C LYS A 93 -4.60 6.40 -0.02
N ILE A 94 -5.32 6.42 -1.13
CA ILE A 94 -6.78 6.62 -1.15
C ILE A 94 -7.47 5.31 -1.55
N LEU A 95 -8.59 5.01 -0.90
CA LEU A 95 -9.38 3.81 -1.15
C LEU A 95 -10.85 4.18 -1.23
N THR A 96 -11.63 3.49 -2.08
CA THR A 96 -13.09 3.56 -1.95
C THR A 96 -13.53 2.98 -0.60
N ARG A 97 -14.72 3.37 -0.12
CA ARG A 97 -15.24 2.84 1.15
C ARG A 97 -15.37 1.33 1.14
N ARG A 98 -15.91 0.76 0.05
CA ARG A 98 -16.05 -0.68 -0.09
C ARG A 98 -14.69 -1.39 -0.08
N THR A 99 -13.69 -0.89 -0.83
CA THR A 99 -12.32 -1.43 -0.78
C THR A 99 -11.77 -1.37 0.64
N ALA A 100 -11.89 -0.23 1.33
CA ALA A 100 -11.39 -0.08 2.69
C ALA A 100 -12.05 -1.09 3.65
N ARG A 101 -13.36 -1.35 3.53
CA ARG A 101 -14.03 -2.37 4.34
C ARG A 101 -13.51 -3.77 4.06
N LEU A 102 -13.34 -4.15 2.80
CA LEU A 102 -12.87 -5.49 2.43
C LEU A 102 -11.44 -5.73 2.91
N VAL A 103 -10.57 -4.77 2.65
CA VAL A 103 -9.14 -4.91 2.92
C VAL A 103 -8.85 -4.83 4.41
N PHE A 104 -9.31 -3.78 5.10
CA PHE A 104 -8.98 -3.60 6.52
C PHE A 104 -9.61 -4.67 7.43
N ASN A 105 -10.75 -5.26 7.06
CA ASN A 105 -11.31 -6.40 7.79
C ASN A 105 -10.52 -7.70 7.60
N SER A 106 -9.67 -7.76 6.58
CA SER A 106 -8.89 -8.94 6.21
C SER A 106 -7.41 -8.84 6.61
N LEU A 107 -6.97 -7.68 7.14
CA LEU A 107 -5.61 -7.47 7.62
C LEU A 107 -5.33 -8.31 8.88
N HIS A 108 -4.13 -8.87 8.95
CA HIS A 108 -3.60 -9.57 10.12
C HIS A 108 -2.33 -8.92 10.66
N VAL A 109 -1.62 -8.14 9.84
CA VAL A 109 -0.39 -7.44 10.19
C VAL A 109 -0.70 -6.08 10.80
N GLU A 110 -0.23 -5.84 12.03
CA GLU A 110 -0.47 -4.59 12.77
C GLU A 110 0.75 -3.64 12.77
N ARG A 111 1.86 -4.03 12.12
CA ARG A 111 3.16 -3.33 12.15
C ARG A 111 3.57 -2.86 10.75
N TRP A 112 4.85 -2.62 10.54
CA TRP A 112 5.45 -2.00 9.34
C TRP A 112 5.06 -2.61 7.98
N ALA A 113 4.67 -3.89 7.92
CA ALA A 113 4.30 -4.55 6.68
C ALA A 113 2.79 -4.51 6.35
N PHE A 114 1.98 -3.77 7.13
CA PHE A 114 0.53 -3.72 6.91
C PHE A 114 0.17 -3.14 5.53
N ASP A 115 0.90 -2.13 5.02
CA ASP A 115 0.67 -1.58 3.68
C ASP A 115 0.87 -2.62 2.58
N VAL A 116 1.87 -3.51 2.75
CA VAL A 116 2.16 -4.59 1.81
C VAL A 116 1.05 -5.64 1.86
N GLU A 117 0.59 -6.02 3.06
CA GLU A 117 -0.54 -6.93 3.22
C GLU A 117 -1.82 -6.34 2.62
N MET A 118 -2.08 -5.05 2.86
CA MET A 118 -3.23 -4.33 2.33
C MET A 118 -3.30 -4.44 0.80
N LEU A 119 -2.17 -4.22 0.13
CA LEU A 119 -2.07 -4.32 -1.32
C LEU A 119 -2.09 -5.77 -1.82
N PHE A 120 -1.53 -6.72 -1.06
CA PHE A 120 -1.64 -8.14 -1.34
C PHE A 120 -3.11 -8.60 -1.35
N ILE A 121 -3.87 -8.21 -0.32
CA ILE A 121 -5.30 -8.52 -0.21
C ILE A 121 -6.06 -7.90 -1.39
N ALA A 122 -5.83 -6.62 -1.70
CA ALA A 122 -6.47 -5.96 -2.83
C ALA A 122 -6.18 -6.69 -4.15
N GLN A 123 -4.93 -7.08 -4.39
CA GLN A 123 -4.52 -7.83 -5.58
C GLN A 123 -5.18 -9.22 -5.63
N SER A 124 -5.33 -9.89 -4.48
CA SER A 124 -5.97 -11.22 -4.39
C SER A 124 -7.49 -11.18 -4.62
N LEU A 125 -8.12 -10.01 -4.46
CA LEU A 125 -9.55 -9.79 -4.69
C LEU A 125 -9.85 -9.19 -6.07
N ASP A 126 -8.84 -9.08 -6.93
CA ASP A 126 -8.90 -8.40 -8.23
C ASP A 126 -9.39 -6.94 -8.11
N ILE A 127 -9.08 -6.27 -7.00
CA ILE A 127 -9.39 -4.85 -6.82
C ILE A 127 -8.39 -4.04 -7.65
N PRO A 128 -8.84 -3.08 -8.48
CA PRO A 128 -7.96 -2.16 -9.21
C PRO A 128 -7.01 -1.42 -8.28
N ILE A 129 -5.71 -1.48 -8.60
CA ILE A 129 -4.62 -0.80 -7.86
C ILE A 129 -3.80 0.00 -8.84
N ASP A 130 -3.56 1.27 -8.53
CA ASP A 130 -2.63 2.10 -9.30
C ASP A 130 -1.80 3.02 -8.39
N GLU A 131 -0.81 3.70 -8.96
CA GLU A 131 0.08 4.62 -8.26
C GLU A 131 0.29 5.96 -8.97
N VAL A 132 0.35 7.05 -8.21
CA VAL A 132 0.68 8.40 -8.71
C VAL A 132 1.94 8.94 -8.06
N PRO A 133 2.78 9.71 -8.79
CA PRO A 133 3.94 10.36 -8.19
C PRO A 133 3.51 11.45 -7.19
N VAL A 134 4.06 11.38 -5.97
CA VAL A 134 3.79 12.35 -4.88
C VAL A 134 5.05 13.04 -4.39
N ASN A 135 4.92 14.28 -3.97
CA ASN A 135 6.00 15.03 -3.35
C ASN A 135 6.16 14.57 -1.90
N TRP A 136 7.31 13.97 -1.63
CA TRP A 136 7.67 13.48 -0.30
C TRP A 136 8.96 14.16 0.18
N THR A 137 8.97 14.62 1.42
CA THR A 137 10.16 15.22 2.05
C THR A 137 10.55 14.44 3.29
N GLU A 138 11.84 14.24 3.48
CA GLU A 138 12.35 13.59 4.68
C GLU A 138 12.13 14.48 5.91
N ILE A 139 11.39 13.96 6.89
CA ILE A 139 11.15 14.64 8.16
C ILE A 139 12.20 14.13 9.17
N GLU A 140 12.95 15.05 9.76
CA GLU A 140 13.97 14.72 10.77
C GLU A 140 13.32 14.09 12.02
N GLY A 141 13.96 13.05 12.56
CA GLY A 141 13.45 12.32 13.73
C GLY A 141 13.00 10.88 13.45
N SER A 142 13.19 10.38 12.22
CA SER A 142 12.93 8.97 11.89
C SER A 142 13.74 8.03 12.78
N LYS A 143 13.02 7.20 13.56
CA LYS A 143 13.59 6.22 14.50
C LYS A 143 13.77 4.82 13.90
N VAL A 144 13.59 4.63 12.59
CA VAL A 144 13.42 3.29 11.99
C VAL A 144 14.16 3.14 10.65
N THR A 145 15.15 2.25 10.47
CA THR A 145 16.05 1.63 11.47
C THR A 145 17.27 0.93 10.81
N PRO A 146 18.33 0.68 11.59
CA PRO A 146 19.28 -0.44 11.51
C PRO A 146 18.83 -1.74 10.81
N ILE A 147 19.83 -2.48 10.30
CA ILE A 147 19.73 -3.75 9.55
C ILE A 147 18.67 -4.74 10.07
N VAL A 148 18.44 -4.82 11.39
CA VAL A 148 17.48 -5.72 12.04
C VAL A 148 16.04 -5.51 11.55
N SER A 149 15.58 -4.27 11.43
CA SER A 149 14.20 -4.01 11.01
C SER A 149 13.98 -4.31 9.53
N TRP A 150 15.03 -4.20 8.72
CA TRP A 150 14.98 -4.58 7.31
C TRP A 150 14.81 -6.10 7.17
N VAL A 151 15.53 -6.88 7.97
CA VAL A 151 15.38 -8.34 8.04
C VAL A 151 13.98 -8.72 8.54
N GLN A 152 13.51 -8.09 9.62
CA GLN A 152 12.17 -8.34 10.14
C GLN A 152 11.09 -8.07 9.09
N MET A 153 11.22 -6.98 8.33
CA MET A 153 10.26 -6.65 7.28
C MET A 153 10.27 -7.68 6.14
N GLY A 154 11.45 -8.19 5.75
CA GLY A 154 11.56 -9.28 4.78
C GLY A 154 10.89 -10.58 5.27
N ILE A 155 11.06 -10.91 6.55
CA ILE A 155 10.38 -12.05 7.18
C ILE A 155 8.86 -11.83 7.18
N ASP A 156 8.39 -10.64 7.55
CA ASP A 156 6.96 -10.32 7.57
C ASP A 156 6.32 -10.49 6.18
N ILE A 157 6.99 -10.01 5.12
CA ILE A 157 6.53 -10.18 3.74
C ILE A 157 6.46 -11.64 3.32
N PHE A 158 7.51 -12.42 3.63
CA PHE A 158 7.50 -13.85 3.36
C PHE A 158 6.37 -14.57 4.13
N MET A 159 6.12 -14.18 5.38
CA MET A 159 5.05 -14.74 6.20
C MET A 159 3.67 -14.37 5.68
N ILE A 160 3.44 -13.15 5.18
CA ILE A 160 2.20 -12.78 4.48
C ILE A 160 1.94 -13.77 3.34
N TRP A 161 2.92 -13.92 2.44
CA TRP A 161 2.82 -14.84 1.31
C TRP A 161 2.52 -16.27 1.77
N LEU A 162 3.29 -16.79 2.73
CA LEU A 162 3.16 -18.16 3.21
C LEU A 162 1.78 -18.40 3.86
N LYS A 163 1.32 -17.47 4.70
CA LYS A 163 0.06 -17.63 5.45
C LYS A 163 -1.17 -17.57 4.56
N TYR A 164 -1.21 -16.69 3.57
CA TYR A 164 -2.29 -16.68 2.57
C TYR A 164 -2.20 -17.87 1.61
N THR A 165 -1.00 -18.22 1.14
CA THR A 165 -0.80 -19.36 0.22
C THR A 165 -1.18 -20.70 0.86
N THR A 166 -0.88 -20.87 2.14
CA THR A 166 -1.26 -22.09 2.90
C THR A 166 -2.71 -22.07 3.41
N GLY A 167 -3.45 -20.99 3.18
CA GLY A 167 -4.83 -20.80 3.67
C GLY A 167 -4.95 -20.64 5.19
N SER A 168 -3.83 -20.44 5.90
CA SER A 168 -3.81 -20.12 7.34
C SER A 168 -4.48 -18.78 7.61
N TRP A 169 -4.29 -17.80 6.71
CA TRP A 169 -5.00 -16.54 6.68
C TRP A 169 -6.00 -16.56 5.52
N ARG A 170 -7.18 -16.00 5.75
CA ARG A 170 -8.24 -15.92 4.75
C ARG A 170 -8.61 -14.47 4.54
N VAL A 171 -8.88 -14.13 3.29
CA VAL A 171 -9.46 -12.85 2.94
C VAL A 171 -10.94 -12.91 3.29
N ARG A 172 -11.39 -12.09 4.25
CA ARG A 172 -12.79 -12.11 4.71
C ARG A 172 -13.77 -11.55 3.68
N GLY A 173 -13.26 -10.97 2.58
CA GLY A 173 -14.05 -10.44 1.47
C GLY A 173 -14.95 -11.47 0.78
N ASP A 174 -14.60 -12.76 0.82
CA ASP A 174 -15.42 -13.83 0.23
C ASP A 174 -16.79 -13.96 0.91
N MET A 175 -16.91 -13.64 2.21
CA MET A 175 -18.21 -13.63 2.90
C MET A 175 -19.09 -12.43 2.51
N LEU A 176 -18.48 -11.29 2.17
CA LEU A 176 -19.22 -10.06 1.80
C LEU A 176 -19.68 -10.05 0.33
N ARG A 177 -19.10 -10.89 -0.54
CA ARG A 177 -19.60 -11.11 -1.91
C ARG A 177 -20.84 -12.03 -1.95
N ALA A 178 -21.02 -12.88 -0.94
CA ALA A 178 -22.13 -13.83 -0.88
C ALA A 178 -23.41 -13.27 -0.22
N GLU A 179 -23.30 -12.12 0.45
CA GLU A 179 -24.41 -11.46 1.16
C GLU A 179 -25.10 -10.34 0.35
N ASN A 180 -24.70 -10.12 -0.92
CA ASN A 180 -25.30 -9.14 -1.84
C ASN A 180 -25.92 -9.81 -3.07
#